data_AF-A0A0D7NCR7-F1
#
_entry.id   AF-A0A0D7NCR7-F1
#
_cell.length_a   1.000
_cell.length_b   1.000
_cell.length_c   1.000
_cell.angle_alpha   90.00
_cell.angle_beta   90.00
_cell.angle_gamma   90.00
#
_symmetry.space_group_name_H-M   'P 1'
#
loop_
_entity.id
_entity.type
_entity.pdbx_description
1 polymer ?
#
loop_
_entity_poly.entity_id
_entity_poly.type
_entity_poly.pdbx_seq_one_letter_code
_entity_poly.pdbx_strand_id
1 'polypeptide(L)'
;MIKLLIERDLPENFDVTDDAQAARHARIALDAIVATQGKMHWLCTYATDDRKLFGLVVVESEEVIDAYVRNAGIGSSVQIHRVLRTLDPALAADR
;
A
#
# COMPACT_ATOMS: atom_id res chain seq x y z
N MET A 1 4.89 3.50 15.54
CA MET A 1 4.20 3.48 14.23
C MET A 1 5.16 3.92 13.13
N ILE A 2 5.25 3.13 12.07
CA ILE A 2 6.15 3.28 10.92
C ILE A 2 5.29 3.55 9.69
N LYS A 3 5.60 4.60 8.92
CA LYS A 3 4.93 4.87 7.64
C LYS A 3 5.76 4.25 6.51
N LEU A 4 5.09 3.53 5.62
CA LEU A 4 5.73 2.76 4.56
C LEU A 4 5.05 3.00 3.22
N LEU A 5 5.86 3.09 2.18
CA LEU A 5 5.43 3.07 0.79
C LEU A 5 5.78 1.68 0.23
N ILE A 6 4.75 0.96 -0.18
CA ILE A 6 4.85 -0.38 -0.78
C ILE A 6 4.74 -0.20 -2.28
N GLU A 7 5.80 -0.52 -3.02
CA GLU A 7 5.82 -0.51 -4.47
C GLU A 7 5.75 -1.94 -5.00
N ARG A 8 4.94 -2.16 -6.05
CA ARG A 8 4.93 -3.41 -6.83
C ARG A 8 4.36 -3.20 -8.23
N ASP A 9 4.49 -4.20 -9.08
CA ASP A 9 3.83 -4.21 -10.39
C ASP A 9 2.33 -4.54 -10.27
N LEU A 10 1.52 -3.97 -11.19
CA LEU A 10 0.14 -4.41 -11.41
C LEU A 10 0.16 -5.85 -11.95
N PRO A 11 -0.65 -6.77 -11.39
CA PRO A 11 -0.84 -8.09 -11.95
C PRO A 11 -1.18 -8.03 -13.45
N GLU A 12 -0.62 -8.91 -14.27
CA GLU A 12 -0.73 -8.87 -15.75
C GLU A 12 -2.18 -8.70 -16.24
N ASN A 13 -3.12 -9.43 -15.62
CA ASN A 13 -4.54 -9.43 -15.98
C ASN A 13 -5.40 -8.46 -15.16
N PHE A 14 -4.79 -7.49 -14.48
CA PHE A 14 -5.52 -6.46 -13.76
C PHE A 14 -5.65 -5.20 -14.61
N ASP A 15 -6.89 -4.89 -14.99
CA ASP A 15 -7.26 -3.59 -15.54
C ASP A 15 -7.69 -2.67 -14.39
N VAL A 16 -6.88 -1.65 -14.10
CA VAL A 16 -7.15 -0.72 -13.01
C VAL A 16 -8.22 0.32 -13.36
N THR A 17 -8.54 0.48 -14.65
CA THR A 17 -9.61 1.38 -15.11
C THR A 17 -10.99 0.75 -15.01
N ASP A 18 -11.06 -0.57 -14.79
CA ASP A 18 -12.28 -1.30 -14.49
C ASP A 18 -12.57 -1.26 -12.98
N ASP A 19 -13.61 -0.50 -12.61
CA ASP A 19 -14.05 -0.31 -11.22
C ASP A 19 -14.31 -1.63 -10.49
N ALA A 20 -14.86 -2.65 -11.16
CA ALA A 20 -15.17 -3.93 -10.53
C ALA A 20 -13.88 -4.69 -10.19
N GLN A 21 -12.88 -4.62 -11.06
CA GLN A 21 -11.57 -5.19 -10.78
C GLN A 21 -10.83 -4.41 -9.70
N ALA A 22 -10.86 -3.08 -9.74
CA ALA A 22 -10.26 -2.23 -8.71
C ALA A 22 -10.87 -2.51 -7.33
N ALA A 23 -12.20 -2.62 -7.24
CA ALA A 23 -12.91 -2.95 -6.00
C ALA A 23 -12.54 -4.34 -5.46
N ARG A 24 -12.46 -5.36 -6.34
CA ARG A 24 -11.99 -6.70 -5.94
C ARG A 24 -10.57 -6.66 -5.41
N HIS A 25 -9.69 -5.92 -6.07
CA HIS A 25 -8.30 -5.78 -5.66
C HIS A 25 -8.17 -5.09 -4.29
N ALA A 26 -8.93 -4.00 -4.08
CA ALA A 26 -9.00 -3.31 -2.81
C ALA A 26 -9.54 -4.21 -1.68
N ARG A 27 -10.51 -5.08 -1.99
CA ARG A 27 -11.05 -6.06 -1.02
C ARG A 27 -9.96 -7.02 -0.51
N ILE A 28 -9.14 -7.57 -1.40
CA ILE A 28 -8.03 -8.47 -1.02
C ILE A 28 -7.07 -7.76 -0.05
N ALA A 29 -6.70 -6.52 -0.37
CA ALA A 29 -5.84 -5.72 0.50
C ALA A 29 -6.50 -5.46 1.86
N LEU A 30 -7.79 -5.07 1.86
CA LEU A 30 -8.56 -4.81 3.08
C LEU A 30 -8.65 -6.05 3.98
N ASP A 31 -8.93 -7.22 3.42
CA ASP A 31 -9.02 -8.46 4.18
C ASP A 31 -7.66 -8.82 4.83
N ALA A 32 -6.55 -8.62 4.09
CA ALA A 32 -5.21 -8.78 4.63
C ALA A 32 -4.87 -7.78 5.75
N ILE A 33 -5.36 -6.54 5.65
CA ILE A 33 -5.21 -5.52 6.70
C ILE A 33 -6.03 -5.89 7.94
N VAL A 34 -7.28 -6.33 7.77
CA VAL A 34 -8.14 -6.76 8.89
C VAL A 34 -7.47 -7.91 9.66
N ALA A 35 -6.80 -8.83 8.96
CA ALA A 35 -6.05 -9.92 9.59
C ALA A 35 -4.88 -9.44 10.48
N THR A 36 -4.41 -8.19 10.33
CA THR A 36 -3.38 -7.61 11.22
C THR A 36 -3.94 -7.14 12.57
N GLN A 37 -5.27 -7.23 12.79
CA GLN A 37 -5.93 -6.88 14.04
C GLN A 37 -5.67 -5.43 14.50
N GLY A 38 -5.67 -4.49 13.53
CA GLY A 38 -5.49 -3.06 13.80
C GLY A 38 -4.03 -2.60 13.88
N LYS A 39 -3.06 -3.50 13.69
CA LYS A 39 -1.62 -3.17 13.70
C LYS A 39 -1.14 -2.54 12.39
N MET A 40 -1.99 -2.53 11.36
CA MET A 40 -1.76 -1.90 10.07
C MET A 40 -2.97 -1.05 9.67
N HIS A 41 -2.69 0.13 9.12
CA HIS A 41 -3.66 1.05 8.56
C HIS A 41 -3.30 1.39 7.12
N TRP A 42 -4.27 1.26 6.22
CA TRP A 42 -4.12 1.68 4.84
C TRP A 42 -4.59 3.12 4.66
N LEU A 43 -3.70 3.95 4.14
CA LEU A 43 -4.01 5.37 3.89
C LEU A 43 -4.54 5.55 2.47
N CYS A 44 -3.81 5.05 1.49
CA CYS A 44 -4.18 5.09 0.09
C CYS A 44 -3.32 4.13 -0.75
N THR A 45 -3.79 3.81 -1.96
CA THR A 45 -2.97 3.18 -2.99
C THR A 45 -3.15 3.95 -4.28
N TYR A 46 -2.05 4.19 -4.98
CA TYR A 46 -2.03 4.77 -6.31
C TYR A 46 -1.65 3.69 -7.33
N ALA A 47 -2.32 3.70 -8.47
CA ALA A 47 -1.92 2.94 -9.64
C ALA A 47 -1.48 3.92 -10.72
N THR A 48 -0.45 3.55 -11.47
CA THR A 48 0.15 4.38 -12.51
C THR A 48 0.08 3.68 -13.86
N ASP A 49 0.21 4.46 -14.93
CA ASP A 49 0.13 4.03 -16.33
C ASP A 49 1.31 3.14 -16.76
N ASP A 50 2.46 3.29 -16.11
CA ASP A 50 3.63 2.40 -16.21
C ASP A 50 3.45 1.04 -15.50
N ARG A 51 2.21 0.73 -15.13
CA ARG A 51 1.78 -0.51 -14.46
C ARG A 51 2.40 -0.75 -13.09
N LYS A 52 2.64 0.32 -12.32
CA LYS A 52 3.01 0.22 -10.90
C LYS A 52 1.83 0.46 -9.96
N LEU A 53 1.97 -0.09 -8.75
CA LEU A 53 1.12 0.14 -7.59
C LEU A 53 1.96 0.66 -6.43
N PHE A 54 1.48 1.73 -5.81
CA PHE A 54 2.12 2.38 -4.68
C PHE A 54 1.13 2.47 -3.51
N GLY A 55 1.26 1.59 -2.52
CA GLY A 55 0.44 1.57 -1.31
C GLY A 55 1.10 2.32 -0.16
N LEU A 56 0.43 3.33 0.38
CA LEU A 56 0.88 4.04 1.58
C LEU A 56 0.16 3.49 2.82
N VAL A 57 0.94 3.02 3.78
CA VAL A 57 0.42 2.34 4.98
C VAL A 57 1.14 2.81 6.23
N VAL A 58 0.51 2.62 7.38
CA VAL A 58 1.12 2.80 8.70
C VAL A 58 1.05 1.46 9.43
N VAL A 59 2.16 1.03 10.00
CA VAL A 59 2.26 -0.23 10.75
C VAL A 59 2.86 -0.02 12.14
N GLU A 60 2.58 -0.91 13.07
CA GLU A 60 3.20 -0.88 14.40
C GLU A 60 4.68 -1.27 14.37
N SER A 61 5.03 -2.28 13.57
CA SER A 61 6.38 -2.84 13.45
C SER A 61 6.62 -3.44 12.06
N GLU A 62 7.87 -3.82 11.75
CA GLU A 62 8.23 -4.36 10.43
C GLU A 62 7.65 -5.77 10.20
N GLU A 63 7.49 -6.58 11.25
CA GLU A 63 6.91 -7.93 11.16
C GLU A 63 5.46 -7.91 10.68
N VAL A 64 4.73 -6.81 10.90
CA VAL A 64 3.36 -6.63 10.40
C VAL A 64 3.33 -6.57 8.87
N ILE A 65 4.38 -6.03 8.25
CA ILE A 65 4.51 -5.94 6.79
C ILE A 65 4.63 -7.35 6.20
N ASP A 66 5.48 -8.18 6.79
CA ASP A 66 5.70 -9.56 6.34
C ASP A 66 4.42 -10.39 6.43
N ALA A 67 3.64 -10.19 7.50
CA ALA A 67 2.32 -10.80 7.66
C ALA A 67 1.35 -10.30 6.58
N TYR A 68 1.29 -8.99 6.34
CA TYR A 68 0.45 -8.40 5.30
C TYR A 68 0.80 -8.91 3.90
N VAL A 69 2.07 -8.87 3.51
CA VAL A 69 2.57 -9.29 2.19
C VAL A 69 2.20 -10.75 1.92
N ARG A 70 2.32 -11.60 2.93
CA ARG A 70 1.92 -13.01 2.87
C ARG A 70 0.41 -13.18 2.73
N ASN A 71 -0.38 -12.51 3.58
CA ASN A 71 -1.84 -12.62 3.58
C ASN A 71 -2.48 -12.06 2.31
N ALA A 72 -1.91 -10.98 1.76
CA ALA A 72 -2.34 -10.39 0.51
C ALA A 72 -1.87 -11.18 -0.73
N GLY A 73 -0.97 -12.16 -0.55
CA GLY A 73 -0.45 -12.99 -1.64
C GLY A 73 0.43 -12.21 -2.62
N ILE A 74 1.20 -11.22 -2.15
CA ILE A 74 1.96 -10.28 -3.00
C ILE A 74 3.49 -10.46 -2.91
N GLY A 75 3.98 -11.54 -2.31
CA GLY A 75 5.39 -11.69 -1.89
C GLY A 75 6.46 -11.73 -2.98
N SER A 76 6.13 -11.91 -4.26
CA SER A 76 7.14 -12.12 -5.32
C SER A 76 7.65 -10.84 -5.99
N SER A 77 7.15 -9.66 -5.64
CA SER A 77 7.46 -8.42 -6.39
C SER A 77 7.21 -7.14 -5.60
N VAL A 78 7.52 -7.12 -4.30
CA VAL A 78 7.28 -5.95 -3.44
C VAL A 78 8.59 -5.29 -3.03
N GLN A 79 8.67 -3.99 -3.22
CA GLN A 79 9.69 -3.13 -2.63
C GLN A 79 9.06 -2.32 -1.49
N ILE A 80 9.75 -2.27 -0.35
CA ILE A 80 9.30 -1.55 0.84
C ILE A 80 10.21 -0.37 1.08
N HIS A 81 9.62 0.83 1.06
CA HIS A 81 10.32 2.08 1.31
C HIS A 81 9.82 2.68 2.61
N ARG A 82 10.74 2.98 3.54
CA ARG A 82 10.38 3.69 4.78
C ARG A 82 10.17 5.18 4.48
N VAL A 83 8.98 5.69 4.78
CA VAL A 83 8.67 7.11 4.61
C VAL A 83 9.19 7.90 5.80
N LEU A 84 10.21 8.73 5.57
CA LEU A 84 10.81 9.56 6.62
C LEU A 84 10.02 10.84 6.89
N ARG A 85 9.44 11.46 5.85
CA ARG A 85 8.66 12.69 5.95
C ARG A 85 7.74 12.87 4.75
N THR A 86 6.59 13.50 4.97
CA THR A 86 5.73 14.03 3.89
C THR A 86 6.09 15.50 3.66
N LEU A 87 6.38 15.85 2.41
CA LEU A 87 6.59 17.25 2.00
C LEU A 87 5.26 17.79 1.47
N ASP A 88 4.67 18.72 2.20
CA ASP A 88 3.37 19.33 1.89
C ASP A 88 3.54 20.86 1.72
N PRO A 89 2.81 21.52 0.79
CA PRO A 89 2.88 22.97 0.61
C PRO A 89 2.65 23.78 1.90
N ALA A 90 1.88 23.29 2.87
CA ALA A 90 1.69 23.95 4.16
C ALA A 90 3.00 24.11 4.94
N LEU A 91 4.01 23.24 4.71
CA LEU A 91 5.34 23.42 5.31
C LEU A 91 6.06 24.68 4.80
N ALA A 92 5.64 25.22 3.66
CA ALA A 92 6.15 26.48 3.12
C ALA A 92 5.33 27.70 3.56
N ALA A 93 4.13 27.52 4.14
CA ALA A 93 3.25 28.61 4.53
C ALA A 93 3.73 29.36 5.79
N ASP A 94 4.55 28.70 6.62
CA ASP A 94 5.16 29.28 7.84
C ASP A 94 6.59 29.85 7.58
N ARG A 95 6.92 30.19 6.33
CA ARG A 95 8.20 30.79 5.95
C ARG A 95 8.05 32.16 5.31
#